data_AF-A0A8T5KPV3-F1
#
_entry.id   AF-A0A8T5KPV3-F1
#
_cell.length_a   1.000
_cell.length_b   1.000
_cell.length_c   1.000
_cell.angle_alpha   90.00
_cell.angle_beta   90.00
_cell.angle_gamma   90.00
#
_symmetry.space_group_name_H-M   'P 1'
#
loop_
_entity.id
_entity.type
_entity.pdbx_description
1 polymer ?
#
loop_
_entity_poly.entity_id
_entity_poly.type
_entity_poly.pdbx_seq_one_letter_code
_entity_poly.pdbx_strand_id
1 'polypeptide(L)'
;MSEPISYSLEAFHSTISVMLVDKVLTREEKRLIIKLASALGLSENDPSDIYQAVRTGAKVEGGEPIDLEKAREIYTKVFEIAIVNASLSRDEFRVLAHLRGIFKIDDREHHQIEEELREIVKEKFQDPNVIDKMLGTLRDSVSLVGDLFDVVRKKAADGAKK
;
A
#
# COMPACT_ATOMS: atom_id res chain seq x y z
N MET A 1 9.88 -14.44 18.01
CA MET A 1 9.91 -13.65 16.77
C MET A 1 9.22 -14.48 15.71
N SER A 2 8.14 -13.95 15.14
CA SER A 2 7.42 -14.59 14.04
C SER A 2 8.28 -14.57 12.79
N GLU A 3 8.10 -15.55 11.90
CA GLU A 3 8.83 -15.58 10.63
C GLU A 3 8.46 -14.36 9.77
N PRO A 4 9.44 -13.67 9.15
CA PRO A 4 9.16 -12.54 8.29
C PRO A 4 8.32 -12.99 7.09
N ILE A 5 7.25 -12.26 6.79
CA ILE A 5 6.39 -12.50 5.63
C ILE A 5 6.83 -11.70 4.41
N SER A 6 7.63 -10.65 4.62
CA SER A 6 8.19 -9.76 3.60
C SER A 6 9.40 -9.02 4.20
N TYR A 7 10.15 -8.31 3.35
CA TYR A 7 11.19 -7.38 3.77
C TYR A 7 10.91 -5.97 3.25
N SER A 8 11.43 -4.93 3.93
CA SER A 8 11.09 -3.53 3.64
C SER A 8 11.51 -3.07 2.25
N LEU A 9 12.72 -3.40 1.78
CA LEU A 9 13.20 -2.97 0.46
C LEU A 9 12.47 -3.73 -0.66
N GLU A 10 12.18 -5.01 -0.46
CA GLU A 10 11.40 -5.84 -1.39
C GLU A 10 9.94 -5.36 -1.51
N ALA A 11 9.30 -5.07 -0.38
CA ALA A 11 7.95 -4.54 -0.33
C ALA A 11 7.88 -3.20 -1.08
N PHE A 12 8.86 -2.32 -0.85
CA PHE A 12 8.95 -1.06 -1.55
C PHE A 12 9.17 -1.26 -3.05
N HIS A 13 10.22 -1.98 -3.45
CA HIS A 13 10.56 -2.23 -4.87
C HIS A 13 9.40 -2.81 -5.66
N SER A 14 8.75 -3.84 -5.14
CA SER A 14 7.60 -4.47 -5.81
C SER A 14 6.42 -3.51 -5.92
N THR A 15 6.15 -2.70 -4.90
CA THR A 15 5.09 -1.69 -4.91
C THR A 15 5.36 -0.59 -5.93
N ILE A 16 6.59 -0.08 -6.00
CA ILE A 16 7.02 0.91 -6.98
C ILE A 16 6.89 0.36 -8.40
N SER A 17 7.25 -0.91 -8.60
CA SER A 17 7.13 -1.58 -9.90
C SER A 17 5.68 -1.68 -10.40
N VAL A 18 4.72 -1.84 -9.48
CA VAL A 18 3.27 -1.85 -9.82
C VAL A 18 2.78 -0.44 -10.16
N MET A 19 3.32 0.58 -9.51
CA MET A 19 2.93 1.97 -9.72
C MET A 19 3.51 2.55 -11.03
N LEU A 20 4.76 2.22 -11.36
CA LEU A 20 5.51 2.80 -12.49
C LEU A 20 5.28 2.12 -13.85
N VAL A 21 4.03 1.91 -14.25
CA VAL A 21 3.73 1.26 -15.53
C VAL A 21 4.25 2.08 -16.74
N ASP A 22 4.21 3.41 -16.65
CA ASP A 22 4.65 4.34 -17.70
C ASP A 22 6.08 4.88 -17.50
N LYS A 23 6.76 4.46 -16.43
CA LYS A 23 8.10 4.91 -16.01
C LYS A 23 8.21 6.40 -15.65
N VAL A 24 7.10 7.10 -15.38
CA VAL A 24 7.11 8.52 -15.00
C VAL A 24 6.30 8.73 -13.72
N LEU A 25 6.93 9.30 -12.69
CA LEU A 25 6.21 9.66 -11.47
C LEU A 25 5.49 11.00 -11.59
N THR A 26 4.17 10.95 -11.51
CA THR A 26 3.30 12.10 -11.22
C THR A 26 3.57 12.66 -9.81
N ARG A 27 3.03 13.84 -9.50
CA ARG A 27 3.18 14.46 -8.17
C ARG A 27 2.49 13.65 -7.07
N GLU A 28 1.37 13.02 -7.40
CA GLU A 28 0.56 12.22 -6.47
C GLU A 28 1.29 10.92 -6.13
N GLU A 29 1.81 10.25 -7.15
CA GLU A 29 2.67 9.08 -7.01
C GLU A 29 3.92 9.34 -6.16
N LYS A 30 4.66 10.43 -6.41
CA LYS A 30 5.81 10.80 -5.55
C LYS A 30 5.44 10.92 -4.08
N ARG A 31 4.26 11.48 -3.80
CA ARG A 31 3.78 11.64 -2.43
C ARG A 31 3.49 10.29 -1.78
N LEU A 32 2.84 9.37 -2.50
CA LEU A 32 2.57 8.03 -2.01
C LEU A 32 3.86 7.26 -1.71
N ILE A 33 4.86 7.36 -2.61
CA ILE A 33 6.19 6.77 -2.45
C ILE A 33 6.87 7.24 -1.18
N ILE A 34 6.95 8.56 -0.97
CA ILE A 34 7.62 9.13 0.22
C ILE A 34 6.98 8.60 1.50
N LYS A 35 5.64 8.52 1.51
CA LYS A 35 4.88 8.05 2.65
C LYS A 35 5.06 6.55 2.88
N LEU A 36 5.06 5.73 1.83
CA LEU A 36 5.35 4.30 1.92
C LEU A 36 6.78 4.05 2.42
N ALA A 37 7.77 4.78 1.91
CA ALA A 37 9.16 4.70 2.37
C ALA A 37 9.28 4.99 3.87
N SER A 38 8.60 6.04 4.33
CA SER A 38 8.54 6.38 5.75
C SER A 38 7.85 5.31 6.59
N ALA A 39 6.74 4.74 6.12
CA ALA A 39 6.04 3.66 6.83
C ALA A 39 6.88 2.38 6.93
N LEU A 40 7.68 2.09 5.90
CA LEU A 40 8.61 0.96 5.85
C LEU A 40 9.94 1.20 6.59
N GLY A 41 10.17 2.42 7.10
CA GLY A 41 11.39 2.76 7.82
C GLY A 41 12.64 2.80 6.94
N LEU A 42 12.48 3.17 5.66
CA LEU A 42 13.60 3.24 4.72
C LEU A 42 14.53 4.43 5.02
N SER A 43 15.81 4.28 4.67
CA SER A 43 16.80 5.35 4.72
C SER A 43 16.51 6.44 3.66
N GLU A 44 17.13 7.61 3.79
CA GLU A 44 16.93 8.71 2.83
C GLU A 44 17.36 8.37 1.40
N ASN A 45 18.33 7.45 1.24
CA ASN A 45 18.87 7.08 -0.07
C ASN A 45 18.10 5.92 -0.72
N ASP A 46 17.52 5.01 0.07
CA ASP A 46 16.87 3.79 -0.45
C ASP A 46 15.79 4.08 -1.51
N PRO A 47 14.91 5.10 -1.36
CA PRO A 47 13.90 5.38 -2.37
C PRO A 47 14.47 5.72 -3.75
N SER A 48 15.57 6.47 -3.78
CA SER A 48 16.24 6.85 -5.03
C SER A 48 16.91 5.63 -5.68
N ASP A 49 17.59 4.81 -4.88
CA ASP A 49 18.27 3.61 -5.38
C ASP A 49 17.28 2.57 -5.91
N ILE A 50 16.17 2.35 -5.20
CA ILE A 50 15.11 1.45 -5.65
C ILE A 50 14.44 1.99 -6.91
N TYR A 51 14.24 3.31 -7.02
CA TYR A 51 13.71 3.90 -8.26
C TYR A 51 14.61 3.62 -9.46
N GLN A 52 15.93 3.74 -9.30
CA GLN A 52 16.89 3.39 -10.34
C GLN A 52 16.86 1.89 -10.66
N ALA A 53 16.75 1.04 -9.63
CA ALA A 53 16.63 -0.41 -9.82
C ALA A 53 15.39 -0.77 -10.64
N VAL A 54 14.22 -0.22 -10.33
CA VAL A 54 12.99 -0.43 -11.11
C VAL A 54 13.15 0.06 -12.55
N ARG A 55 13.78 1.22 -12.77
CA ARG A 55 14.01 1.76 -14.12
C ARG A 55 14.95 0.89 -14.97
N THR A 56 15.95 0.28 -14.34
CA THR A 56 16.96 -0.57 -14.98
C THR A 56 16.57 -2.06 -15.03
N GLY A 57 15.47 -2.44 -14.38
CA GLY A 57 15.06 -3.84 -14.24
C GLY A 57 15.90 -4.65 -13.25
N ALA A 58 16.68 -3.97 -12.39
CA ALA A 58 17.43 -4.63 -11.34
C ALA A 58 16.49 -5.08 -10.22
N LYS A 59 16.81 -6.25 -9.63
CA LYS A 59 16.12 -6.77 -8.45
C LYS A 59 16.69 -6.14 -7.19
N VAL A 60 15.84 -5.94 -6.20
CA VAL A 60 16.21 -5.52 -4.84
C VAL A 60 15.67 -6.57 -3.89
N GLU A 61 16.54 -7.08 -3.01
CA GLU A 61 16.24 -8.13 -2.04
C GLU A 61 16.69 -7.67 -0.64
N GLY A 62 16.00 -8.17 0.39
CA GLY A 62 16.26 -7.86 1.79
C GLY A 62 15.63 -6.55 2.28
N GLY A 63 16.27 -5.97 3.29
CA GLY A 63 15.71 -4.91 4.13
C GLY A 63 15.36 -5.42 5.53
N GLU A 64 14.63 -4.60 6.26
CA GLU A 64 14.17 -4.97 7.61
C GLU A 64 13.04 -6.02 7.50
N PRO A 65 13.06 -7.06 8.36
CA PRO A 65 12.02 -8.09 8.37
C PRO A 65 10.67 -7.49 8.77
N ILE A 66 9.64 -7.85 8.03
CA ILE A 66 8.26 -7.45 8.29
C ILE A 66 7.48 -8.69 8.71
N ASP A 67 6.98 -8.70 9.94
CA ASP A 67 6.03 -9.71 10.44
C ASP A 67 4.58 -9.24 10.21
N LEU A 68 3.60 -10.09 10.59
CA LEU A 68 2.18 -9.80 10.39
C LEU A 68 1.71 -8.52 11.10
N GLU A 69 2.19 -8.27 12.32
CA GLU A 69 1.81 -7.09 13.09
C GLU A 69 2.35 -5.83 12.41
N LYS A 70 3.63 -5.85 12.01
CA LYS A 70 4.25 -4.74 11.30
C LYS A 70 3.61 -4.51 9.93
N ALA A 71 3.28 -5.58 9.23
CA ALA A 71 2.59 -5.53 7.95
C ALA A 71 1.22 -4.85 8.05
N ARG A 72 0.42 -5.23 9.06
CA ARG A 72 -0.86 -4.58 9.38
C ARG A 72 -0.66 -3.09 9.69
N GLU A 73 0.32 -2.75 10.52
CA GLU A 73 0.64 -1.36 10.87
C GLU A 73 0.99 -0.51 9.63
N ILE A 74 1.88 -1.03 8.77
CA ILE A 74 2.29 -0.34 7.53
C ILE A 74 1.08 -0.17 6.60
N TYR A 75 0.30 -1.22 6.41
CA TYR A 75 -0.88 -1.19 5.55
C TYR A 75 -1.91 -0.15 6.01
N THR A 76 -2.27 -0.16 7.30
CA THR A 76 -3.20 0.81 7.89
C THR A 76 -2.70 2.24 7.69
N LYS A 77 -1.41 2.52 7.95
CA LYS A 77 -0.83 3.86 7.77
C LYS A 77 -0.88 4.33 6.32
N VAL A 78 -0.54 3.48 5.36
CA VAL A 78 -0.58 3.81 3.93
C VAL A 78 -2.01 4.07 3.48
N PHE A 79 -2.96 3.27 3.96
CA PHE A 79 -4.37 3.41 3.62
C PHE A 79 -4.99 4.68 4.24
N GLU A 80 -4.71 4.96 5.51
CA GLU A 80 -5.13 6.19 6.18
C GLU A 80 -4.70 7.43 5.39
N ILE A 81 -3.42 7.46 5.02
CA ILE A 81 -2.82 8.52 4.21
C ILE A 81 -3.56 8.73 2.90
N ALA A 82 -3.96 7.64 2.25
CA ALA A 82 -4.60 7.68 0.94
C ALA A 82 -6.04 8.25 1.06
N ILE A 83 -6.77 7.88 2.12
CA ILE A 83 -8.11 8.39 2.43
C ILE A 83 -8.07 9.87 2.85
N VAL A 84 -7.12 10.26 3.70
CA VAL A 84 -7.01 11.63 4.22
C VAL A 84 -6.75 12.64 3.11
N ASN A 85 -6.02 12.25 2.07
CA ASN A 85 -5.79 13.15 0.93
C ASN A 85 -7.04 13.29 0.03
N ALA A 86 -8.07 12.46 0.24
CA ALA A 86 -9.28 12.38 -0.58
C ALA A 86 -9.01 12.28 -2.09
N SER A 87 -7.85 11.74 -2.45
CA SER A 87 -7.45 11.41 -3.81
C SER A 87 -7.08 9.93 -3.77
N LEU A 88 -8.06 9.07 -4.06
CA LEU A 88 -7.78 7.69 -4.41
C LEU A 88 -8.03 7.55 -5.90
N SER A 89 -6.95 7.63 -6.65
CA SER A 89 -6.86 7.25 -8.05
C SER A 89 -6.78 5.73 -8.18
N ARG A 90 -7.01 5.24 -9.40
CA ARG A 90 -6.89 3.81 -9.72
C ARG A 90 -5.49 3.26 -9.40
N ASP A 91 -4.46 4.10 -9.47
CA ASP A 91 -3.08 3.68 -9.22
C ASP A 91 -2.79 3.55 -7.72
N GLU A 92 -3.33 4.44 -6.88
CA GLU A 92 -3.30 4.27 -5.42
C GLU A 92 -4.03 2.99 -4.98
N PHE A 93 -5.15 2.66 -5.61
CA PHE A 93 -5.85 1.41 -5.33
C PHE A 93 -5.06 0.16 -5.73
N ARG A 94 -4.31 0.21 -6.83
CA ARG A 94 -3.42 -0.89 -7.22
C ARG A 94 -2.29 -1.07 -6.22
N VAL A 95 -1.73 0.02 -5.69
CA VAL A 95 -0.72 -0.02 -4.63
C VAL A 95 -1.29 -0.67 -3.37
N LEU A 96 -2.49 -0.26 -2.92
CA LEU A 96 -3.14 -0.87 -1.75
C LEU A 96 -3.44 -2.36 -1.98
N ALA A 97 -3.98 -2.74 -3.15
CA ALA A 97 -4.23 -4.15 -3.47
C ALA A 97 -2.94 -4.98 -3.50
N HIS A 98 -1.84 -4.42 -4.03
CA HIS A 98 -0.53 -5.07 -4.04
C HIS A 98 0.03 -5.24 -2.63
N LEU A 99 0.01 -4.17 -1.82
CA LEU A 99 0.46 -4.18 -0.43
C LEU A 99 -0.33 -5.22 0.39
N ARG A 100 -1.65 -5.28 0.19
CA ARG A 100 -2.51 -6.27 0.83
C ARG A 100 -2.07 -7.71 0.52
N GLY A 101 -1.67 -7.96 -0.73
CA GLY A 101 -1.15 -9.26 -1.19
C GLY A 101 0.17 -9.64 -0.54
N ILE A 102 1.17 -8.75 -0.57
CA ILE A 102 2.49 -9.05 0.02
C ILE A 102 2.41 -9.22 1.54
N PHE A 103 1.50 -8.49 2.20
CA PHE A 103 1.29 -8.52 3.63
C PHE A 103 0.33 -9.62 4.09
N LYS A 104 -0.18 -10.42 3.14
CA LYS A 104 -1.08 -11.56 3.42
C LYS A 104 -2.33 -11.15 4.22
N ILE A 105 -2.80 -9.93 4.04
CA ILE A 105 -3.97 -9.38 4.74
C ILE A 105 -5.23 -9.97 4.10
N ASP A 106 -5.90 -10.84 4.85
CA ASP A 106 -7.12 -11.50 4.39
C ASP A 106 -8.34 -10.56 4.38
N ASP A 107 -9.50 -11.05 3.92
CA ASP A 107 -10.72 -10.24 3.86
C ASP A 107 -11.19 -9.77 5.24
N ARG A 108 -11.03 -10.60 6.27
CA ARG A 108 -11.45 -10.27 7.63
C ARG A 108 -10.54 -9.20 8.23
N GLU A 109 -9.22 -9.36 8.09
CA GLU A 109 -8.24 -8.38 8.54
C GLU A 109 -8.41 -7.05 7.81
N HIS A 110 -8.67 -7.09 6.49
CA HIS A 110 -8.94 -5.89 5.71
C HIS A 110 -10.15 -5.13 6.23
N HIS A 111 -11.29 -5.82 6.47
CA HIS A 111 -12.47 -5.20 7.06
C HIS A 111 -12.20 -4.60 8.45
N GLN A 112 -11.42 -5.29 9.29
CA GLN A 112 -11.04 -4.76 10.61
C GLN A 112 -10.18 -3.49 10.51
N ILE A 113 -9.26 -3.43 9.55
CA ILE A 113 -8.45 -2.24 9.28
C ILE A 113 -9.34 -1.09 8.79
N GLU A 114 -10.34 -1.37 7.96
CA GLU A 114 -11.29 -0.35 7.52
C GLU A 114 -12.13 0.20 8.68
N GLU A 115 -12.61 -0.65 9.58
CA GLU A 115 -13.31 -0.21 10.80
C GLU A 115 -12.40 0.67 11.66
N GLU A 116 -11.14 0.28 11.85
CA GLU A 116 -10.13 1.08 12.55
C GLU A 116 -9.93 2.45 11.88
N LEU A 117 -9.83 2.49 10.55
CA LEU A 117 -9.69 3.73 9.79
C LEU A 117 -10.91 4.66 9.93
N ARG A 118 -12.13 4.11 10.05
CA ARG A 118 -13.33 4.92 10.30
C ARG A 118 -13.25 5.65 11.63
N GLU A 119 -12.79 4.96 12.68
CA GLU A 119 -12.64 5.55 13.99
C GLU A 119 -11.49 6.57 14.00
N ILE A 120 -10.35 6.27 13.38
CA ILE A 120 -9.23 7.21 13.22
C ILE A 120 -9.68 8.51 12.53
N VAL A 121 -10.47 8.42 11.45
CA VAL A 121 -11.00 9.59 10.74
C VAL A 121 -11.93 10.41 11.64
N LYS A 122 -12.84 9.78 12.39
CA LYS A 122 -13.74 10.48 13.30
C LYS A 122 -13.01 11.15 14.46
N GLU A 123 -11.90 10.56 14.93
CA GLU A 123 -11.09 11.10 16.02
C GLU A 123 -10.17 12.24 15.55
N LYS A 124 -9.54 12.11 14.38
CA LYS A 124 -8.58 13.09 13.86
C LYS A 124 -9.21 14.37 13.32
N PHE A 125 -10.44 14.30 12.83
CA PHE A 125 -11.10 15.42 12.16
C PHE A 125 -12.33 15.88 12.94
N GLN A 126 -12.59 17.19 12.92
CA GLN A 126 -13.73 17.80 13.63
C GLN A 126 -14.80 18.34 12.67
N ASP A 127 -14.44 18.59 11.41
CA ASP A 127 -15.38 19.10 10.39
C ASP A 127 -16.24 17.95 9.85
N PRO A 128 -17.57 17.97 10.04
CA PRO A 128 -18.47 16.93 9.56
C PRO A 128 -18.38 16.68 8.05
N ASN A 129 -18.17 17.73 7.25
CA ASN A 129 -18.07 17.58 5.78
C ASN A 129 -16.78 16.85 5.38
N VAL A 130 -15.69 17.09 6.12
CA VAL A 130 -14.41 16.41 5.89
C VAL A 130 -14.53 14.94 6.28
N ILE A 131 -15.14 14.66 7.43
CA ILE A 131 -15.41 13.30 7.90
C ILE A 131 -16.27 12.55 6.89
N ASP A 132 -17.41 13.11 6.46
CA ASP A 132 -18.31 12.48 5.50
C ASP A 132 -17.62 12.18 4.16
N LYS A 133 -16.78 13.10 3.67
CA LYS A 133 -16.01 12.90 2.43
C LYS A 133 -15.00 11.76 2.58
N MET A 134 -14.28 11.69 3.69
CA MET A 134 -13.28 10.63 3.95
C MET A 134 -13.96 9.27 4.15
N LEU A 135 -15.05 9.21 4.91
CA LEU A 135 -15.83 7.98 5.10
C LEU A 135 -16.46 7.50 3.79
N GLY A 136 -16.93 8.41 2.93
CA GLY A 136 -17.38 8.10 1.58
C GLY A 136 -16.26 7.49 0.73
N THR A 137 -15.08 8.12 0.75
CA THR A 137 -13.88 7.64 0.04
C THR A 137 -13.46 6.24 0.53
N LEU A 138 -13.48 6.02 1.84
CA LEU A 138 -13.20 4.71 2.44
C LEU A 138 -14.23 3.66 2.01
N ARG A 139 -15.52 3.99 2.01
CA ARG A 139 -16.56 3.05 1.53
C ARG A 139 -16.35 2.66 0.07
N ASP A 140 -16.05 3.64 -0.78
CA ASP A 140 -15.85 3.40 -2.21
C ASP A 140 -14.54 2.61 -2.45
N SER A 141 -13.55 2.74 -1.55
CA SER A 141 -12.30 1.97 -1.62
C SER A 141 -12.46 0.48 -1.34
N VAL A 142 -13.36 0.07 -0.43
CA VAL A 142 -13.55 -1.34 -0.04
C VAL A 142 -13.85 -2.21 -1.26
N SER A 143 -14.82 -1.77 -2.07
CA SER A 143 -15.23 -2.49 -3.26
C SER A 143 -14.10 -2.57 -4.28
N LEU A 144 -13.45 -1.44 -4.55
CA LEU A 144 -12.46 -1.36 -5.63
C LEU A 144 -11.13 -2.05 -5.28
N VAL A 145 -10.68 -1.95 -4.02
CA VAL A 145 -9.50 -2.67 -3.54
C VAL A 145 -9.78 -4.16 -3.51
N GLY A 146 -10.97 -4.60 -3.09
CA GLY A 146 -11.40 -5.99 -3.16
C GLY A 146 -11.32 -6.54 -4.60
N ASP A 147 -11.96 -5.85 -5.55
CA ASP A 147 -11.96 -6.25 -6.96
C ASP A 147 -10.54 -6.32 -7.56
N LEU A 148 -9.69 -5.33 -7.26
CA LEU A 148 -8.30 -5.30 -7.74
C LEU A 148 -7.45 -6.38 -7.06
N PHE A 149 -7.68 -6.64 -5.78
CA PHE A 149 -6.98 -7.68 -5.03
C PHE A 149 -7.26 -9.06 -5.62
N ASP A 150 -8.51 -9.35 -5.97
CA ASP A 150 -8.87 -10.61 -6.64
C ASP A 150 -8.14 -10.78 -7.98
N VAL A 151 -8.00 -9.69 -8.75
CA VAL A 151 -7.23 -9.70 -10.01
C VAL A 151 -5.74 -9.97 -9.76
N VAL A 152 -5.13 -9.33 -8.75
CA VAL A 152 -3.72 -9.54 -8.37
C VAL A 152 -3.51 -10.98 -7.92
N ARG A 153 -4.40 -11.50 -7.07
CA ARG A 153 -4.37 -12.89 -6.57
C ARG A 153 -4.47 -13.90 -7.69
N LYS A 154 -5.39 -13.68 -8.64
CA LYS A 154 -5.56 -14.56 -9.81
C LYS A 154 -4.32 -14.60 -10.69
N LYS A 155 -3.70 -13.44 -10.96
CA LYS A 155 -2.42 -13.38 -11.71
C LYS A 155 -1.29 -14.12 -11.01
N ALA A 156 -1.17 -14.00 -9.69
CA ALA A 156 -0.17 -14.72 -8.93
C ALA A 156 -0.37 -16.25 -9.01
N ALA A 157 -1.62 -16.72 -8.92
CA ALA A 157 -1.96 -18.14 -9.05
C ALA A 157 -1.69 -18.69 -10.47
N ASP A 158 -1.93 -17.90 -11.51
CA ASP A 158 -1.68 -18.30 -12.91
C ASP A 158 -0.19 -18.30 -13.25
N GLY A 159 0.60 -17.40 -12.65
CA GLY A 159 2.06 -17.36 -12.81
C GLY A 159 2.80 -18.51 -12.11
N ALA A 160 2.25 -19.03 -11.01
CA ALA A 160 2.81 -20.17 -10.28
C ALA A 160 2.58 -21.53 -10.97
N LYS A 161 1.81 -21.58 -12.06
CA LYS A 161 1.53 -22.79 -12.86
C LYS A 161 2.44 -22.95 -14.09
N LYS A 162 3.50 -22.15 -14.23
CA LYS A 162 4.47 -22.25 -15.33
C LYS A 162 5.84 -22.69 -14.87
#